data_AF-A0A969EDW5-F1
#
_entry.id   AF-A0A969EDW5-F1
#
_cell.length_a   1.000
_cell.length_b   1.000
_cell.length_c   1.000
_cell.angle_alpha   90.00
_cell.angle_beta   90.00
_cell.angle_gamma   90.00
#
_symmetry.space_group_name_H-M   'P 1'
#
loop_
_entity.id
_entity.type
_entity.pdbx_description
1 polymer ?
#
loop_
_entity_poly.entity_id
_entity_poly.type
_entity_poly.pdbx_seq_one_letter_code
_entity_poly.pdbx_strand_id
1 'polypeptide(L)'
;MHRLSASRSSACRWAAFAITAAILGSPAFPAETQAPPGPYRIGIVTEAWAANHPTVLGLKAGLHELGLEEGRDVAFDVRFTQGKPEATPAA
;
A
#
# COMPACT_ATOMS: atom_id res chain seq x y z
N MET A 1 40.19 -3.23 55.75
CA MET A 1 38.72 -3.31 55.95
C MET A 1 38.04 -2.46 54.88
N HIS A 2 37.62 -3.06 53.75
CA HIS A 2 36.75 -2.40 52.77
C HIS A 2 35.81 -3.45 52.15
N ARG A 3 34.56 -3.35 52.62
CA ARG A 3 33.25 -3.61 52.00
C ARG A 3 33.18 -4.29 50.61
N LEU A 4 32.11 -5.11 50.48
CA LEU A 4 31.31 -5.46 49.29
C LEU A 4 31.54 -6.86 48.70
N SER A 5 30.83 -7.86 49.22
CA SER A 5 30.57 -9.10 48.47
C SER A 5 29.29 -9.80 48.96
N ALA A 6 28.12 -9.18 48.77
CA ALA A 6 26.83 -9.85 49.00
C ALA A 6 25.68 -9.11 48.30
N SER A 7 25.78 -8.83 47.00
CA SER A 7 24.66 -8.22 46.26
C SER A 7 24.72 -8.40 44.73
N ARG A 8 25.29 -9.50 44.23
CA ARG A 8 25.34 -9.74 42.76
C ARG A 8 24.18 -10.60 42.25
N SER A 9 23.68 -11.52 43.06
CA SER A 9 22.61 -12.47 42.68
C SER A 9 21.21 -11.83 42.65
N SER A 10 20.89 -10.94 43.59
CA SER A 10 19.61 -10.22 43.63
C SER A 10 19.49 -9.21 42.50
N ALA A 11 20.59 -8.48 42.20
CA ALA A 11 20.62 -7.46 41.15
C ALA A 11 20.39 -8.05 39.74
N CYS A 12 20.94 -9.23 39.46
CA CYS A 12 20.76 -9.91 38.18
C CYS A 12 19.31 -10.40 37.98
N ARG A 13 18.67 -10.90 39.06
CA ARG A 13 17.25 -11.31 39.04
C ARG A 13 16.30 -10.14 38.85
N TRP A 14 16.60 -9.00 39.46
CA TRP A 14 15.82 -7.78 39.31
C TRP A 14 15.97 -7.16 37.92
N ALA A 15 17.17 -7.20 37.34
CA ALA A 15 17.40 -6.77 35.96
C ALA A 15 16.61 -7.61 34.96
N ALA A 16 16.57 -8.93 35.14
CA ALA A 16 15.77 -9.81 34.28
C ALA A 16 14.27 -9.49 34.37
N PHE A 17 13.75 -9.27 35.58
CA PHE A 17 12.35 -8.90 35.78
C PHE A 17 11.99 -7.55 35.14
N ALA A 18 12.89 -6.56 35.24
CA ALA A 18 12.68 -5.24 34.65
C ALA A 18 12.63 -5.31 33.12
N ILE A 19 13.48 -6.14 32.50
CA ILE A 19 13.49 -6.34 31.04
C ILE A 19 12.18 -7.01 30.59
N THR A 20 11.74 -8.05 31.29
CA THR A 20 10.48 -8.73 30.95
C THR A 20 9.28 -7.80 31.11
N ALA A 21 9.23 -7.00 32.18
CA ALA A 21 8.16 -6.02 32.38
C ALA A 21 8.16 -4.92 31.33
N ALA A 22 9.33 -4.48 30.85
CA ALA A 22 9.43 -3.48 29.78
C ALA A 22 8.93 -4.02 28.42
N ILE A 23 9.20 -5.29 28.12
CA ILE A 23 8.72 -5.93 26.89
C ILE A 23 7.20 -6.14 26.94
N LEU A 24 6.64 -6.58 28.09
CA LEU A 24 5.18 -6.73 28.23
C LEU A 24 4.43 -5.39 28.31
N GLY A 25 5.07 -4.34 28.84
CA GLY A 25 4.48 -3.01 28.99
C GLY A 25 4.59 -2.13 27.74
N SER A 26 5.19 -2.63 26.65
CA SER A 26 5.31 -1.86 25.41
C SER A 26 3.91 -1.61 24.83
N PRO A 27 3.45 -0.35 24.73
CA PRO A 27 2.18 -0.06 24.10
C PRO A 27 2.26 -0.51 22.64
N ALA A 28 1.29 -1.33 22.21
CA ALA A 28 1.15 -1.65 20.81
C ALA A 28 0.95 -0.33 20.06
N PHE A 29 1.93 0.06 19.23
CA PHE A 29 1.74 1.14 18.29
C PHE A 29 0.48 0.83 17.48
N PRO A 30 -0.46 1.77 17.33
CA PRO A 30 -1.57 1.56 16.43
C PRO A 30 -0.97 1.33 15.04
N ALA A 31 -1.01 0.10 14.57
CA ALA A 31 -0.80 -0.20 13.17
C ALA A 31 -1.96 0.51 12.45
N GLU A 32 -1.68 1.67 11.87
CA GLU A 32 -2.58 2.29 10.91
C GLU A 32 -2.79 1.26 9.81
N THR A 33 -3.90 0.53 9.90
CA THR A 33 -4.34 -0.35 8.84
C THR A 33 -4.63 0.58 7.68
N GLN A 34 -3.67 0.70 6.76
CA GLN A 34 -3.86 1.39 5.50
C GLN A 34 -5.12 0.75 4.91
N ALA A 35 -6.21 1.52 4.86
CA ALA A 35 -7.45 1.05 4.29
C ALA A 35 -7.12 0.37 2.96
N PRO A 36 -7.76 -0.77 2.63
CA PRO A 36 -7.46 -1.50 1.41
C PRO A 36 -7.40 -0.47 0.27
N PRO A 37 -6.29 -0.38 -0.47
CA PRO A 37 -6.15 0.62 -1.51
C PRO A 37 -7.37 0.49 -2.42
N GLY A 38 -8.15 1.57 -2.53
CA GLY A 38 -9.33 1.59 -3.38
C GLY A 38 -8.94 1.29 -4.84
N PRO A 39 -9.92 0.97 -5.71
CA PRO A 39 -9.63 0.59 -7.08
C PRO A 39 -8.81 1.67 -7.80
N TYR A 40 -7.75 1.24 -8.48
CA TYR A 40 -6.85 2.07 -9.27
C TYR A 40 -7.61 2.70 -10.43
N ARG A 41 -7.61 4.04 -10.52
CA ARG A 41 -8.29 4.75 -11.61
C ARG A 41 -7.32 5.01 -12.76
N ILE A 42 -7.62 4.49 -13.94
CA ILE A 42 -6.77 4.63 -15.13
C ILE A 42 -7.55 5.41 -16.20
N GLY A 43 -7.12 6.64 -16.46
CA GLY A 43 -7.64 7.47 -17.53
C GLY A 43 -6.94 7.17 -18.85
N ILE A 44 -7.69 6.83 -19.89
CA ILE A 44 -7.18 6.51 -21.22
C ILE A 44 -7.71 7.57 -22.18
N VAL A 45 -6.80 8.39 -22.72
CA VAL A 45 -7.12 9.34 -23.78
C VAL A 45 -6.65 8.75 -25.10
N THR A 46 -7.57 8.57 -26.05
CA THR A 46 -7.25 7.98 -27.36
C THR A 46 -7.93 8.72 -28.49
N GLU A 47 -7.23 8.89 -29.61
CA GLU A 47 -7.80 9.47 -30.83
C GLU A 47 -8.79 8.54 -31.54
N ALA A 48 -8.91 7.30 -31.06
CA ALA A 48 -9.79 6.30 -31.63
C ALA A 48 -11.25 6.76 -31.66
N TRP A 49 -11.97 6.35 -32.71
CA TRP A 49 -13.38 6.65 -32.88
C TRP A 49 -14.31 5.66 -32.15
N ALA A 50 -13.77 4.61 -31.52
CA ALA A 50 -14.55 3.58 -30.85
C ALA A 50 -13.84 3.00 -29.61
N ALA A 51 -14.64 2.58 -28.62
CA ALA A 51 -14.19 1.92 -27.39
C ALA A 51 -13.51 0.57 -27.60
N ASN A 52 -13.69 -0.06 -28.78
CA ASN A 52 -13.06 -1.32 -29.15
C ASN A 52 -11.71 -1.14 -29.86
N HIS A 53 -11.05 0.01 -29.68
CA HIS A 53 -9.74 0.21 -30.26
C HIS A 53 -8.75 -0.85 -29.75
N PRO A 54 -7.96 -1.50 -30.61
CA PRO A 54 -7.08 -2.61 -30.22
C PRO A 54 -6.13 -2.24 -29.08
N THR A 55 -5.71 -0.98 -28.99
CA THR A 55 -4.89 -0.46 -27.88
C THR A 55 -5.60 -0.51 -26.52
N VAL A 56 -6.89 -0.17 -26.46
CA VAL A 56 -7.68 -0.21 -25.22
C VAL A 56 -7.93 -1.66 -24.81
N LEU A 57 -8.27 -2.51 -25.79
CA LEU A 57 -8.48 -3.94 -25.55
C LEU A 57 -7.20 -4.63 -25.07
N GLY A 58 -6.05 -4.32 -25.67
CA GLY A 58 -4.75 -4.85 -25.25
C GLY A 58 -4.34 -4.40 -23.84
N LEU A 59 -4.59 -3.14 -23.50
CA LEU A 59 -4.34 -2.63 -22.15
C LEU A 59 -5.22 -3.34 -21.11
N LYS A 60 -6.52 -3.51 -21.40
CA LYS A 60 -7.44 -4.25 -20.52
C LYS A 60 -7.02 -5.71 -20.36
N ALA A 61 -6.66 -6.38 -21.46
CA ALA A 61 -6.19 -7.77 -21.44
C ALA A 61 -4.90 -7.93 -20.61
N GLY A 62 -3.92 -7.04 -20.79
CA GLY A 62 -2.68 -7.08 -20.02
C GLY A 62 -2.88 -6.83 -18.52
N LEU A 63 -3.77 -5.91 -18.15
CA LEU A 63 -4.11 -5.69 -16.73
C LEU A 63 -4.82 -6.89 -16.13
N HIS A 64 -5.73 -7.52 -16.88
CA HIS A 64 -6.38 -8.75 -16.46
C HIS A 64 -5.39 -9.91 -16.27
N GLU A 65 -4.40 -10.08 -17.16
CA GLU A 65 -3.33 -11.08 -17.01
C GLU A 65 -2.46 -10.86 -15.76
N LEU A 66 -2.32 -9.62 -15.31
CA LEU A 66 -1.65 -9.26 -14.05
C LEU A 66 -2.53 -9.49 -12.81
N GLY A 67 -3.76 -10.00 -12.99
CA GLY A 67 -4.73 -10.23 -11.93
C GLY A 67 -5.51 -8.99 -11.50
N LEU A 68 -5.41 -7.89 -12.24
CA LEU A 68 -6.17 -6.67 -11.99
C LEU A 68 -7.48 -6.70 -12.76
N GLU A 69 -8.58 -6.84 -12.02
CA GLU A 69 -9.93 -6.94 -12.61
C GLU A 69 -10.61 -5.56 -12.70
N GLU A 70 -11.22 -5.29 -13.85
CA GLU A 70 -12.05 -4.10 -14.06
C GLU A 70 -13.24 -4.10 -13.09
N GLY A 71 -13.41 -3.02 -12.34
CA GLY A 71 -14.46 -2.85 -11.33
C GLY A 71 -14.10 -3.36 -9.92
N ARG A 72 -13.13 -4.29 -9.80
CA ARG A 72 -12.61 -4.75 -8.50
C ARG A 72 -11.36 -3.99 -8.09
N ASP A 73 -10.35 -4.06 -8.95
CA ASP A 73 -9.02 -3.51 -8.69
C ASP A 73 -8.75 -2.27 -9.54
N VAL A 74 -9.40 -2.14 -10.70
CA VAL A 74 -9.15 -1.05 -11.66
C VAL A 74 -10.45 -0.46 -12.17
N ALA A 75 -10.55 0.86 -12.24
CA ALA A 75 -11.62 1.58 -12.92
C ALA A 75 -11.05 2.33 -14.14
N PHE A 76 -11.56 2.05 -15.33
CA PHE A 76 -11.14 2.73 -16.56
C PHE A 76 -12.04 3.90 -16.91
N ASP A 77 -11.43 5.03 -17.20
CA ASP A 77 -12.10 6.20 -17.79
C ASP A 77 -11.54 6.41 -19.20
N VAL A 78 -12.28 5.95 -20.21
CA VAL A 78 -11.84 6.05 -21.61
C VAL A 78 -12.49 7.27 -22.24
N ARG A 79 -11.67 8.27 -22.60
CA ARG A 79 -12.11 9.45 -23.34
C ARG A 79 -11.55 9.44 -24.75
N PHE A 80 -12.46 9.55 -25.71
CA PHE A 80 -12.13 9.62 -27.13
C PHE A 80 -11.94 11.07 -27.55
N THR A 81 -10.77 11.40 -28.07
CA THR A 81 -10.51 12.72 -28.66
C THR A 81 -10.87 12.75 -30.15
N GLN A 82 -11.19 11.61 -30.77
CA GLN A 82 -11.62 11.50 -32.18
C GLN A 82 -10.68 12.22 -33.17
N GLY A 83 -9.37 12.30 -32.85
CA GLY A 83 -8.38 13.02 -33.66
C GLY A 83 -8.38 14.55 -33.48
N LYS A 84 -9.11 15.07 -32.48
CA LYS A 84 -9.13 16.49 -32.11
C LYS A 84 -8.20 16.71 -30.91
N PRO A 85 -6.98 17.23 -31.10
CA PRO A 85 -6.06 17.44 -30.00
C PRO A 85 -6.61 18.38 -28.92
N GLU A 86 -7.48 19.33 -29.28
CA GLU A 86 -8.21 20.22 -28.38
C GLU A 86 -9.23 19.52 -27.46
N ALA A 87 -9.61 18.27 -27.77
CA ALA A 87 -10.48 17.47 -26.92
C ALA A 87 -9.70 16.73 -25.81
N THR A 88 -8.36 16.85 -25.79
CA THR A 88 -7.50 16.33 -24.73
C THR A 88 -7.63 17.23 -23.50
N PRO A 89 -7.80 16.68 -22.28
CA PRO A 89 -7.84 17.49 -21.07
C PRO A 89 -6.52 18.23 -20.87
N ALA A 90 -6.56 19.39 -20.23
CA ALA A 90 -5.35 20.00 -19.67
C ALA A 90 -4.77 19.05 -18.59
N ALA A 91 -3.45 18.86 -18.63
CA ALA A 91 -2.71 18.02 -17.69
C ALA A 91 -2.59 18.66 -16.30
#